data_AF-A0A031JXC3-F1
#
_entry.id   AF-A0A031JXC3-F1
#
_cell.length_a   1.000
_cell.length_b   1.000
_cell.length_c   1.000
_cell.angle_alpha   90.00
_cell.angle_beta   90.00
_cell.angle_gamma   90.00
#
_symmetry.space_group_name_H-M   'P 1'
#
loop_
_entity.id
_entity.type
_entity.pdbx_description
1 polymer ?
#
loop_
_entity_poly.entity_id
_entity_poly.type
_entity_poly.pdbx_seq_one_letter_code
_entity_poly.pdbx_strand_id
1 'polypeptide(L)'
;MNTKLHAVTDTNSRPISFFMTAGQVSDYIGAAALLDELPKAQWLLADRGYDADWFRDALQEKGITPCIPGRKSRNKAVKYDKRRYKRRNRIEIMFGRLKDWRRVATRYDRCPNAFFSAIALAATVIFWL
;
A
#
# COMPACT_ATOMS: atom_id res chain seq x y z
N MET A 1 15.91 13.30 -5.90
CA MET A 1 14.48 13.45 -5.59
C MET A 1 14.02 12.13 -5.00
N ASN A 2 13.50 12.11 -3.77
CA ASN A 2 13.06 10.85 -3.15
C ASN A 2 11.67 10.48 -3.68
N THR A 3 11.40 9.20 -3.92
CA THR A 3 10.09 8.69 -4.37
C THR A 3 9.44 7.84 -3.29
N LYS A 4 8.11 7.77 -3.29
CA LYS A 4 7.32 6.91 -2.42
C LYS A 4 6.55 5.93 -3.30
N LEU A 5 6.60 4.65 -2.92
CA LEU A 5 5.88 3.57 -3.60
C LEU A 5 4.68 3.18 -2.73
N HIS A 6 3.49 3.29 -3.29
CA HIS A 6 2.24 2.77 -2.75
C HIS A 6 1.93 1.46 -3.46
N ALA A 7 1.39 0.48 -2.75
CA ALA A 7 1.09 -0.83 -3.31
C ALA A 7 -0.17 -1.43 -2.70
N VAL A 8 -0.91 -2.17 -3.51
CA VAL A 8 -2.01 -3.02 -3.07
C VAL A 8 -1.56 -4.47 -3.17
N THR A 9 -1.85 -5.28 -2.15
CA THR A 9 -1.45 -6.69 -2.12
C THR A 9 -2.63 -7.59 -1.85
N ASP A 10 -2.63 -8.77 -2.43
CA ASP A 10 -3.60 -9.82 -2.12
C ASP A 10 -3.34 -10.46 -0.75
N THR A 11 -4.15 -11.46 -0.39
CA THR A 11 -3.95 -12.23 0.83
C THR A 11 -2.71 -13.10 0.83
N ASN A 12 -2.09 -13.38 -0.31
CA ASN A 12 -0.89 -14.21 -0.43
C ASN A 12 0.40 -13.37 -0.54
N SER A 13 0.33 -12.08 -0.22
CA SER A 13 1.44 -11.13 -0.33
C SER A 13 1.88 -10.88 -1.78
N ARG A 14 1.03 -11.13 -2.77
CA ARG A 14 1.28 -10.82 -4.18
C ARG A 14 0.84 -9.38 -4.47
N PRO A 15 1.68 -8.56 -5.11
CA PRO A 15 1.27 -7.23 -5.51
C PRO A 15 0.20 -7.30 -6.60
N ILE A 16 -0.79 -6.42 -6.50
CA ILE A 16 -1.88 -6.25 -7.46
C ILE A 16 -1.66 -4.98 -8.27
N SER A 17 -1.38 -3.87 -7.58
CA SER A 17 -1.10 -2.59 -8.21
C SER A 17 -0.03 -1.80 -7.45
N PHE A 18 0.65 -0.93 -8.18
CA PHE A 18 1.69 -0.05 -7.68
C PHE A 18 1.43 1.37 -8.16
N PHE A 19 1.60 2.34 -7.28
CA PHE A 19 1.52 3.75 -7.62
C PHE A 19 2.70 4.51 -7.01
N MET A 20 3.37 5.33 -7.82
CA MET A 20 4.56 6.06 -7.37
C MET A 20 4.28 7.55 -7.28
N THR A 21 4.68 8.14 -6.16
CA THR A 21 4.58 9.58 -5.91
C THR A 21 5.94 10.17 -5.54
N ALA A 22 6.05 11.50 -5.56
CA ALA A 22 7.21 12.16 -4.97
C ALA A 22 7.22 11.95 -3.44
N GLY A 23 8.39 11.87 -2.82
CA GLY A 23 8.53 11.47 -1.42
C GLY A 23 7.85 12.39 -0.40
N GLN A 24 7.62 13.65 -0.76
CA GLN A 24 6.91 14.65 0.05
C GLN A 24 5.38 14.52 -0.04
N VAL A 25 4.88 13.69 -0.95
CA VAL A 25 3.45 13.51 -1.19
C VAL A 25 2.82 12.72 -0.03
N SER A 26 1.67 13.21 0.40
CA SER A 26 0.87 12.57 1.45
C SER A 26 0.40 11.18 1.01
N ASP A 27 0.34 10.25 1.96
CA ASP A 27 -0.20 8.91 1.72
C ASP A 27 -1.66 8.92 1.25
N TYR A 28 -2.39 10.00 1.53
CA TYR A 28 -3.76 10.21 1.04
C TYR A 28 -3.85 10.27 -0.49
N ILE A 29 -2.85 10.85 -1.15
CA ILE A 29 -2.83 10.92 -2.62
C ILE A 29 -2.59 9.53 -3.20
N GLY A 30 -1.70 8.74 -2.58
CA GLY A 30 -1.53 7.34 -2.97
C GLY A 30 -2.78 6.49 -2.70
N ALA A 31 -3.48 6.74 -1.60
CA ALA A 31 -4.74 6.09 -1.27
C ALA A 31 -5.82 6.38 -2.32
N ALA A 32 -5.95 7.65 -2.72
CA ALA A 32 -6.91 8.08 -3.72
C ALA A 32 -6.60 7.47 -5.09
N ALA A 33 -5.32 7.46 -5.50
CA ALA A 33 -4.89 6.91 -6.77
C ALA A 33 -5.16 5.39 -6.88
N LEU A 34 -5.01 4.66 -5.78
CA LEU A 34 -5.22 3.21 -5.77
C LEU A 34 -6.67 2.79 -5.51
N LEU A 35 -7.54 3.71 -5.10
CA LEU A 35 -8.92 3.42 -4.68
C LEU A 35 -9.75 2.77 -5.79
N ASP A 36 -9.56 3.19 -7.03
CA ASP A 36 -10.30 2.66 -8.19
C ASP A 36 -9.77 1.33 -8.72
N GLU A 37 -8.51 1.03 -8.42
CA GLU A 37 -7.87 -0.24 -8.77
C GLU A 37 -8.06 -1.33 -7.70
N LEU A 38 -8.73 -1.00 -6.58
CA LEU A 38 -8.97 -1.98 -5.52
C LEU A 38 -9.88 -3.12 -6.02
N PRO A 39 -9.44 -4.39 -5.91
CA PRO A 39 -10.30 -5.52 -6.23
C PRO A 39 -11.44 -5.63 -5.20
N LYS A 40 -12.51 -6.33 -5.59
CA LYS A 40 -13.59 -6.66 -4.64
C LYS A 40 -13.00 -7.44 -3.46
N ALA A 41 -13.16 -6.88 -2.26
CA ALA A 41 -12.64 -7.47 -1.03
C ALA A 41 -13.61 -7.19 0.13
N GLN A 42 -13.66 -8.10 1.10
CA GLN A 42 -14.46 -7.87 2.31
C GLN A 42 -13.78 -6.89 3.27
N TRP A 43 -12.44 -6.87 3.28
CA TRP A 43 -11.63 -6.10 4.22
C TRP A 43 -10.41 -5.51 3.55
N LEU A 44 -10.07 -4.27 3.90
CA LEU A 44 -8.81 -3.64 3.51
C LEU A 44 -7.98 -3.32 4.75
N LEU A 45 -6.71 -3.74 4.73
CA LEU A 45 -5.74 -3.49 5.77
C LEU A 45 -4.81 -2.37 5.31
N ALA A 46 -4.73 -1.28 6.06
CA ALA A 46 -3.79 -0.21 5.77
C ALA A 46 -3.21 0.38 7.06
N ASP A 47 -2.03 0.99 6.92
CA ASP A 47 -1.39 1.67 8.03
C ASP A 47 -2.16 2.91 8.48
N ARG A 48 -1.90 3.34 9.70
CA ARG A 48 -2.45 4.57 10.30
C ARG A 48 -2.27 5.82 9.41
N GLY A 49 -1.25 5.86 8.55
CA GLY A 49 -1.05 6.94 7.58
C GLY A 49 -2.24 7.11 6.62
N TYR A 50 -2.97 6.04 6.34
CA TYR A 50 -4.14 6.01 5.46
C TYR A 50 -5.46 6.32 6.18
N ASP A 51 -5.42 6.66 7.48
CA ASP A 51 -6.62 7.04 8.23
C ASP A 51 -7.14 8.40 7.75
N ALA A 52 -8.15 8.37 6.88
CA ALA A 52 -8.92 9.52 6.43
C ALA A 52 -10.41 9.15 6.40
N ASP A 53 -11.28 10.11 6.71
CA ASP A 53 -12.73 9.88 6.71
C ASP A 53 -13.24 9.59 5.30
N TRP A 54 -12.89 10.45 4.33
CA TRP A 54 -13.21 10.25 2.92
C TRP A 54 -12.76 8.87 2.39
N PHE A 55 -11.60 8.36 2.85
CA PHE A 55 -11.09 7.07 2.39
C PHE A 55 -11.87 5.90 3.02
N ARG A 56 -12.25 6.03 4.29
CA ARG A 56 -13.10 5.03 4.96
C ARG A 56 -14.50 5.00 4.36
N ASP A 57 -15.04 6.15 3.99
CA ASP A 57 -16.37 6.27 3.40
C ASP A 57 -16.37 5.69 1.99
N ALA A 58 -15.37 6.03 1.16
CA ALA A 58 -15.22 5.45 -0.17
C ALA A 58 -15.02 3.93 -0.15
N LEU A 59 -14.31 3.39 0.85
CA LEU A 59 -14.20 1.94 1.03
C LEU A 59 -15.54 1.29 1.36
N GLN A 60 -16.34 1.92 2.23
CA GLN A 60 -17.67 1.45 2.59
C GLN A 60 -18.63 1.49 1.41
N GLU A 61 -18.59 2.53 0.59
CA GLU A 61 -19.37 2.62 -0.66
C GLU A 61 -19.03 1.48 -1.64
N LYS A 62 -17.76 1.05 -1.68
CA LYS A 62 -17.33 -0.13 -2.44
C LYS A 62 -17.65 -1.47 -1.75
N GLY A 63 -18.28 -1.47 -0.57
CA GLY A 63 -18.59 -2.66 0.21
C GLY A 63 -17.38 -3.28 0.92
N ILE A 64 -16.28 -2.54 1.05
CA ILE A 64 -15.02 -2.98 1.66
C ILE A 64 -14.95 -2.44 3.09
N THR A 65 -14.77 -3.31 4.08
CA THR A 65 -14.65 -2.86 5.47
C THR A 65 -13.21 -2.41 5.79
N PRO A 66 -12.98 -1.14 6.20
CA PRO A 66 -11.65 -0.65 6.50
C PRO A 66 -11.14 -1.18 7.86
N CYS A 67 -10.02 -1.91 7.83
CA CYS A 67 -9.25 -2.32 9.01
C CYS A 67 -8.00 -1.42 9.16
N ILE A 68 -8.25 -0.14 9.45
CA ILE A 68 -7.22 0.91 9.57
C ILE A 68 -7.21 1.43 11.02
N PRO A 69 -6.08 1.42 11.72
CA PRO A 69 -5.98 2.04 13.04
C PRO A 69 -6.16 3.55 12.94
N GLY A 70 -6.94 4.11 13.88
CA GLY A 70 -7.08 5.57 13.98
C GLY A 70 -5.74 6.27 14.24
N ARG A 71 -5.59 7.48 13.70
CA ARG A 71 -4.51 8.40 14.06
C ARG A 71 -4.62 8.82 15.52
N LYS A 72 -3.47 9.11 16.15
CA LYS A 72 -3.41 9.56 17.55
C LYS A 72 -4.15 10.88 17.78
N SER A 73 -4.17 11.75 16.77
CA SER A 73 -4.84 13.06 16.79
C SER A 73 -6.34 13.01 16.53
N ARG A 74 -6.91 11.82 16.32
CA ARG A 74 -8.33 11.67 15.99
C ARG A 74 -9.18 11.83 17.25
N ASN A 75 -10.15 12.75 17.23
CA ASN A 75 -11.06 12.98 18.35
C ASN A 75 -11.90 11.75 18.70
N LYS A 76 -12.32 10.98 17.68
CA LYS A 76 -13.09 9.74 17.87
C LYS A 76 -12.20 8.53 17.68
N ALA A 77 -12.04 7.73 18.73
CA ALA A 77 -11.30 6.48 18.66
C ALA A 77 -12.02 5.50 17.70
N VAL A 78 -11.29 5.02 16.71
CA VAL A 78 -11.79 4.00 15.78
C VAL A 78 -11.49 2.62 16.36
N LYS A 79 -12.53 1.82 16.54
CA LYS A 79 -12.38 0.38 16.80
C LYS A 79 -11.96 -0.32 15.51
N TYR A 80 -10.87 -1.08 15.57
CA TYR A 80 -10.39 -1.92 14.47
C TYR A 80 -10.03 -3.30 15.01
N ASP A 81 -10.15 -4.32 14.17
CA ASP A 81 -9.77 -5.68 14.55
C ASP A 81 -8.25 -5.84 14.57
N LYS A 82 -7.67 -5.87 15.78
CA LYS A 82 -6.23 -6.05 15.99
C LYS A 82 -5.71 -7.39 15.46
N ARG A 83 -6.52 -8.46 15.51
CA ARG A 83 -6.13 -9.80 15.02
C ARG A 83 -6.01 -9.79 13.50
N ARG A 84 -6.95 -9.15 12.82
CA ARG A 84 -6.86 -8.94 11.36
C ARG A 84 -5.71 -8.00 11.01
N TYR A 85 -5.52 -6.92 11.76
CA TYR A 85 -4.44 -5.96 11.54
C TYR A 85 -3.04 -6.59 11.58
N LYS A 86 -2.80 -7.60 12.43
CA LYS A 86 -1.55 -8.38 12.44
C LYS A 86 -1.18 -8.97 11.06
N ARG A 87 -2.16 -9.22 10.20
CA ARG A 87 -1.92 -9.75 8.84
C ARG A 87 -1.27 -8.73 7.90
N ARG A 88 -1.16 -7.44 8.27
CA ARG A 88 -0.38 -6.45 7.48
C ARG A 88 1.09 -6.87 7.29
N ASN A 89 1.62 -7.75 8.15
CA ASN A 89 2.94 -8.34 7.97
C ASN A 89 3.12 -8.95 6.56
N ARG A 90 2.02 -9.37 5.91
CA ARG A 90 2.04 -9.82 4.51
C ARG A 90 2.48 -8.72 3.53
N ILE A 91 2.02 -7.49 3.74
CA ILE A 91 2.43 -6.31 2.98
C ILE A 91 3.93 -6.03 3.22
N GLU A 92 4.37 -6.11 4.49
CA GLU A 92 5.78 -5.93 4.86
C GLU A 92 6.68 -7.01 4.22
N ILE A 93 6.24 -8.27 4.20
CA ILE A 93 6.93 -9.38 3.51
C ILE A 93 7.03 -9.10 2.01
N MET A 94 5.97 -8.61 1.36
CA MET A 94 6.01 -8.28 -0.07
C MET A 94 7.07 -7.21 -0.35
N PHE A 95 7.06 -6.11 0.41
CA PHE A 95 8.09 -5.07 0.27
C PHE A 95 9.49 -5.58 0.62
N GLY A 96 9.61 -6.50 1.58
CA GLY A 96 10.85 -7.18 1.90
C GLY A 96 11.41 -7.93 0.70
N ARG A 97 10.60 -8.79 0.07
CA ARG A 97 11.00 -9.53 -1.13
C ARG A 97 11.38 -8.62 -2.29
N LEU A 98 10.61 -7.55 -2.53
CA LEU A 98 10.97 -6.56 -3.56
C LEU A 98 12.34 -5.92 -3.28
N LYS A 99 12.72 -5.77 -2.00
CA LYS A 99 14.02 -5.23 -1.57
C LYS A 99 15.13 -6.28 -1.53
N ASP A 100 14.88 -7.56 -1.78
CA ASP A 100 15.96 -8.53 -2.01
C ASP A 100 16.76 -8.16 -3.26
N TRP A 101 16.10 -7.47 -4.20
CA TRP A 101 16.74 -6.87 -5.36
C TRP A 101 17.48 -5.61 -4.93
N ARG A 102 18.81 -5.70 -4.86
CA ARG A 102 19.69 -4.60 -4.42
C ARG A 102 19.39 -3.28 -5.11
N ARG A 103 19.05 -3.30 -6.40
CA ARG A 103 18.69 -2.10 -7.19
C ARG A 103 17.44 -1.38 -6.64
N VAL A 104 16.44 -2.15 -6.22
CA VAL A 104 15.20 -1.64 -5.62
C VAL A 104 15.45 -1.15 -4.19
N ALA A 105 16.20 -1.92 -3.40
CA ALA A 105 16.49 -1.58 -2.00
C ALA A 105 17.25 -0.26 -1.84
N THR A 106 18.30 -0.09 -2.64
CA THR A 106 19.20 1.07 -2.57
C THR A 106 18.67 2.28 -3.32
N ARG A 107 17.65 2.11 -4.18
CA ARG A 107 17.09 3.16 -5.03
C ARG A 107 18.16 3.84 -5.89
N TYR A 108 19.00 3.04 -6.57
CA TYR A 108 20.07 3.56 -7.44
C TYR A 108 19.54 4.46 -8.57
N ASP A 109 18.34 4.18 -9.07
CA ASP A 109 17.75 4.89 -10.19
C ASP A 109 17.25 6.29 -9.78
N ARG A 110 17.87 7.32 -10.37
CA ARG A 110 17.41 8.71 -10.20
C ARG A 110 16.16 9.03 -11.03
N CYS A 111 15.89 8.25 -12.07
CA CYS A 111 14.72 8.40 -12.93
C CYS A 111 13.55 7.56 -12.38
N PRO A 112 12.38 8.16 -12.06
CA PRO A 112 11.22 7.43 -11.55
C PRO A 112 10.76 6.28 -12.45
N ASN A 113 10.80 6.47 -13.78
CA ASN A 113 10.39 5.44 -14.75
C ASN A 113 11.31 4.22 -14.73
N ALA A 114 12.63 4.43 -14.62
CA ALA A 114 13.60 3.35 -14.53
C ALA A 114 13.43 2.58 -13.22
N PHE A 115 13.21 3.30 -12.11
CA PHE A 115 12.92 2.69 -10.81
C PHE A 115 11.62 1.87 -10.84
N PHE A 116 10.55 2.41 -11.43
CA PHE A 116 9.27 1.72 -11.57
C PHE A 116 9.40 0.46 -12.42
N SER A 117 10.13 0.53 -13.53
CA SER A 117 10.40 -0.61 -14.39
C SER A 117 11.16 -1.71 -13.65
N ALA A 118 12.15 -1.35 -12.82
CA ALA A 118 12.87 -2.30 -11.98
C ALA A 118 11.97 -2.96 -10.93
N ILE A 119 11.04 -2.20 -10.32
CA ILE A 119 10.04 -2.75 -9.38
C ILE A 119 9.10 -3.71 -10.11
N ALA A 120 8.57 -3.31 -11.26
CA ALA A 120 7.66 -4.14 -12.05
C ALA A 120 8.33 -5.46 -12.43
N LEU A 121 9.58 -5.41 -12.92
CA LEU A 121 10.36 -6.59 -13.26
C LEU A 121 10.60 -7.49 -12.03
N ALA A 122 11.02 -6.92 -10.90
CA ALA A 122 11.20 -7.67 -9.67
C ALA A 122 9.89 -8.32 -9.20
N ALA A 123 8.77 -7.60 -9.30
CA ALA A 123 7.46 -8.12 -8.92
C ALA A 123 7.05 -9.31 -9.81
N THR A 124 7.19 -9.21 -11.13
CA THR A 124 6.91 -10.33 -12.05
C THR A 124 7.76 -11.56 -11.76
N VAL A 125 9.06 -11.39 -11.51
CA VAL A 125 9.97 -12.53 -11.29
C VAL A 125 9.76 -13.18 -9.92
N ILE A 126 9.56 -12.40 -8.86
CA ILE A 126 9.41 -12.92 -7.49
C ILE A 126 8.05 -13.60 -7.29
N PHE A 127 6.99 -12.97 -7.81
CA PHE A 127 5.62 -13.38 -7.51
C PHE A 127 4.96 -14.20 -8.61
N TRP A 128 5.68 -14.46 -9.72
CA TRP A 128 5.19 -15.19 -10.89
C TRP A 128 3.84 -14.64 -11.35
N LEU A 129 3.81 -13.32 -11.57
CA LEU A 129 2.64 -12.58 -12.07
C LEU A 129 2.43 -12.80 -13.57
#